data_AF-A0A2N9N4M3-F1
#
_entry.id   AF-A0A2N9N4M3-F1
#
_cell.length_a   1.000
_cell.length_b   1.000
_cell.length_c   1.000
_cell.angle_alpha   90.00
_cell.angle_beta   90.00
_cell.angle_gamma   90.00
#
_symmetry.space_group_name_H-M   'P 1'
#
loop_
_entity.id
_entity.type
_entity.pdbx_description
1 polymer ?
#
loop_
_entity_poly.entity_id
_entity_poly.type
_entity_poly.pdbx_seq_one_letter_code
_entity_poly.pdbx_strand_id
1 'polypeptide(L)'
;MPQMTPKTSEVLAQAMQLSPQERELLIDQLVESLDEGPAEAGTEEAWGDEIKRRVDEIRSGKVKLIPGEEVERRIAARMRRARG
;
A
#
# COMPACT_ATOMS: atom_id res chain seq x y z
N MET A 1 17.32 -8.31 3.53
CA MET A 1 17.16 -7.08 2.73
C MET A 1 17.85 -7.33 1.40
N PRO A 2 17.14 -7.36 0.26
CA PRO A 2 17.81 -7.45 -1.03
C PRO A 2 18.81 -6.28 -1.16
N GLN A 3 20.02 -6.60 -1.62
CA GLN A 3 21.08 -5.62 -1.84
C GLN A 3 20.92 -5.01 -3.23
N MET A 4 21.18 -3.70 -3.37
CA MET A 4 21.18 -3.06 -4.70
C MET A 4 22.26 -3.67 -5.58
N THR A 5 21.86 -4.27 -6.70
CA THR A 5 22.80 -4.76 -7.71
C THR A 5 23.41 -3.58 -8.47
N PRO A 6 24.57 -3.77 -9.15
CA PRO A 6 25.11 -2.75 -10.05
C PRO A 6 24.09 -2.25 -11.07
N LYS A 7 23.23 -3.14 -11.58
CA LYS A 7 22.18 -2.77 -12.53
C LYS A 7 21.11 -1.89 -11.89
N THR A 8 20.68 -2.23 -10.68
CA THR A 8 19.72 -1.43 -9.91
C THR A 8 20.27 -0.02 -9.63
N SER A 9 21.56 0.08 -9.29
CA SER A 9 22.23 1.37 -9.08
C SER A 9 22.30 2.22 -10.35
N GLU A 10 22.57 1.60 -11.51
CA GLU A 10 22.58 2.29 -12.80
C GLU A 10 21.20 2.83 -13.17
N VAL A 11 20.14 2.02 -13.04
CA VAL A 11 18.76 2.43 -13.31
C VAL A 11 18.34 3.56 -12.37
N LEU A 12 18.70 3.49 -11.09
CA LEU A 12 18.43 4.58 -10.14
C LEU A 12 19.13 5.87 -10.56
N ALA A 13 20.41 5.80 -10.94
CA ALA A 13 21.16 6.97 -11.39
C ALA A 13 20.52 7.63 -12.63
N GLN A 14 20.03 6.84 -13.59
CA GLN A 14 19.30 7.34 -14.75
C GLN A 14 17.95 7.95 -14.37
N ALA A 15 17.17 7.29 -13.52
CA ALA A 15 15.89 7.80 -13.04
C ALA A 15 16.05 9.13 -12.30
N MET A 16 17.15 9.35 -11.57
CA MET A 16 17.42 10.62 -10.89
C MET A 16 17.71 11.80 -11.83
N GLN A 17 17.96 11.56 -13.13
CA GLN A 17 18.14 12.62 -14.13
C GLN A 17 16.80 13.13 -14.71
N LEU A 18 15.71 12.40 -14.49
CA LEU A 18 14.38 12.77 -14.95
C LEU A 18 13.78 13.92 -14.13
N SER A 19 12.84 14.65 -14.73
CA SER A 19 12.03 15.62 -13.98
C SER A 19 11.20 14.93 -12.88
N PRO A 20 10.75 15.68 -11.84
CA PRO A 20 9.88 15.11 -10.82
C PRO A 20 8.64 14.41 -11.38
N GLN A 21 8.01 14.96 -12.42
CA GLN A 21 6.81 14.41 -13.05
C GLN A 21 7.11 13.11 -13.81
N GLU A 22 8.22 13.04 -14.53
CA GLU A 22 8.63 11.82 -15.22
C GLU A 22 9.02 10.71 -14.23
N ARG A 23 9.62 11.07 -13.08
CA ARG A 23 9.90 10.09 -12.02
C ARG A 23 8.62 9.55 -11.38
N GLU A 24 7.62 10.39 -11.16
CA GLU A 24 6.30 9.97 -10.66
C GLU A 24 5.67 8.95 -11.61
N LEU A 25 5.61 9.27 -12.91
CA LEU A 25 5.12 8.34 -13.93
C LEU A 25 5.91 7.01 -13.96
N LEU A 26 7.24 7.08 -13.86
CA LEU A 26 8.09 5.88 -13.82
C LEU A 26 7.83 5.03 -12.57
N ILE A 27 7.64 5.67 -11.41
CA ILE A 27 7.30 4.96 -10.16
C ILE A 27 5.97 4.24 -10.31
N ASP A 28 4.94 4.90 -10.84
CA ASP A 28 3.62 4.30 -11.00
C ASP A 28 3.67 3.04 -11.88
N GLN A 29 4.36 3.10 -13.02
CA GLN A 29 4.54 1.97 -13.92
C GLN A 29 5.36 0.83 -13.29
N LEU A 30 6.41 1.16 -12.53
CA LEU A 30 7.20 0.16 -11.83
C LEU A 30 6.39 -0.53 -10.72
N VAL A 31 5.58 0.22 -9.97
CA VAL A 31 4.70 -0.35 -8.94
C VAL A 31 3.66 -1.27 -9.57
N GLU A 32 3.01 -0.83 -10.65
CA GLU A 32 2.04 -1.65 -11.39
C GLU A 32 2.66 -2.97 -11.88
N SER A 33 3.91 -2.94 -12.35
CA SER A 33 4.62 -4.15 -12.78
C SER A 33 4.89 -5.18 -11.67
N LEU A 34 4.88 -4.75 -10.40
CA LEU A 34 5.05 -5.68 -9.26
C LEU A 34 3.77 -6.50 -9.01
N ASP A 35 2.62 -5.96 -9.38
CA ASP A 35 1.32 -6.61 -9.25
C ASP A 35 1.04 -7.62 -10.38
N GLU A 36 1.83 -7.62 -11.46
CA GLU A 36 1.72 -8.57 -12.58
C GLU A 36 2.30 -9.96 -12.27
N GLY A 37 2.97 -10.13 -11.12
CA GLY A 37 3.44 -11.43 -10.65
C GLY A 37 2.29 -12.33 -10.17
N PRO A 38 2.46 -13.67 -10.19
CA PRO A 38 1.50 -14.53 -9.50
C PRO A 38 1.45 -14.11 -8.03
N ALA A 39 0.24 -13.79 -7.55
CA ALA A 39 0.02 -13.56 -6.13
C ALA A 39 0.66 -14.70 -5.33
N GLU A 40 1.28 -14.36 -4.20
CA GLU A 40 1.86 -15.40 -3.34
C GLU A 40 0.80 -16.45 -3.03
N ALA A 41 1.16 -17.72 -3.23
CA ALA A 41 0.21 -18.82 -3.06
C ALA A 41 -0.37 -18.77 -1.64
N GLY A 42 -1.70 -18.72 -1.53
CA GLY A 42 -2.41 -18.60 -0.26
C GLY A 42 -2.69 -17.18 0.21
N THR A 43 -2.22 -16.13 -0.49
CA THR A 43 -2.59 -14.73 -0.16
C THR A 43 -4.11 -14.52 -0.21
N GLU A 44 -4.75 -14.93 -1.31
CA GLU A 44 -6.21 -14.78 -1.47
C GLU A 44 -7.00 -15.54 -0.39
N GLU A 45 -6.55 -16.75 -0.05
CA GLU A 45 -7.16 -17.58 1.00
C GLU A 45 -7.03 -16.91 2.38
N ALA A 46 -5.83 -16.43 2.71
CA ALA A 46 -5.58 -15.72 3.97
C ALA A 46 -6.40 -14.42 4.08
N TRP A 47 -6.57 -13.68 2.99
CA TRP A 47 -7.46 -12.51 2.94
C TRP A 47 -8.93 -12.90 3.14
N GLY A 48 -9.38 -13.99 2.50
CA GLY A 48 -10.72 -14.53 2.67
C GLY A 48 -11.03 -14.89 4.13
N ASP A 49 -10.11 -15.60 4.78
CA ASP A 49 -10.22 -15.98 6.19
C ASP A 49 -10.27 -14.76 7.11
N GLU A 50 -9.41 -13.78 6.88
CA GLU A 50 -9.36 -12.55 7.69
C GLU A 50 -10.63 -11.70 7.52
N ILE A 51 -11.15 -11.57 6.29
CA ILE A 51 -12.41 -10.87 6.03
C ILE A 51 -13.55 -11.56 6.77
N LYS A 52 -13.66 -12.89 6.65
CA LYS A 52 -14.69 -13.67 7.34
C LYS A 52 -14.60 -13.47 8.86
N ARG A 53 -13.40 -13.63 9.42
CA ARG A 53 -13.15 -13.42 10.85
C ARG A 53 -13.62 -12.02 11.28
N ARG A 54 -13.22 -10.95 10.59
CA ARG A 54 -13.61 -9.58 10.95
C ARG A 54 -15.11 -9.35 10.87
N VAL A 55 -15.78 -9.88 9.85
CA VAL A 55 -17.23 -9.79 9.71
C VAL A 55 -17.94 -10.48 10.88
N ASP A 56 -17.48 -11.66 11.28
CA ASP A 56 -18.07 -12.40 12.39
C ASP A 56 -17.84 -11.71 13.73
N GLU A 57 -16.65 -11.12 13.96
CA GLU A 57 -16.37 -10.32 15.15
C GLU A 57 -17.26 -9.08 15.26
N ILE A 58 -17.56 -8.44 14.12
CA ILE A 58 -18.49 -7.30 14.04
C ILE A 58 -19.91 -7.75 14.37
N ARG A 59 -20.39 -8.80 13.68
CA ARG A 59 -21.77 -9.31 13.85
C ARG A 59 -22.04 -9.84 15.25
N SER A 60 -21.05 -10.46 15.88
CA SER A 60 -21.14 -10.95 17.26
C SER A 60 -20.98 -9.86 18.32
N GLY A 61 -20.61 -8.63 17.93
CA GLY A 61 -20.32 -7.54 18.87
C GLY A 61 -19.05 -7.74 19.69
N LYS A 62 -18.18 -8.69 19.28
CA LYS A 62 -16.90 -8.97 19.96
C LYS A 62 -15.94 -7.77 19.89
N VAL A 63 -16.04 -6.97 18.83
CA VAL A 63 -15.22 -5.75 18.64
C VAL A 63 -16.03 -4.49 18.90
N LYS A 64 -15.40 -3.50 19.55
CA LYS A 64 -15.97 -2.17 19.72
C LYS A 64 -15.72 -1.34 18.47
N LEU A 65 -16.79 -1.00 17.76
CA LEU A 65 -16.75 -0.11 16.60
C LEU A 65 -16.64 1.36 17.03
N ILE A 66 -16.15 2.18 16.10
CA ILE A 66 -16.21 3.64 16.21
C ILE A 66 -17.14 4.19 15.12
N PRO A 67 -17.75 5.37 15.33
CA PRO A 67 -18.55 6.03 14.30
C PRO A 67 -17.72 6.33 13.04
N GLY A 68 -18.34 6.21 11.86
CA GLY A 68 -17.69 6.51 10.57
C GLY A 68 -17.10 7.93 10.51
N GLU A 69 -17.84 8.92 11.02
CA GLU A 69 -17.37 10.31 11.09
C GLU A 69 -16.08 10.47 11.91
N GLU A 70 -15.86 9.61 12.91
CA GLU A 70 -14.62 9.62 13.67
C GLU A 70 -13.43 9.15 12.83
N VAL A 71 -13.64 8.13 11.99
CA VAL A 71 -12.63 7.66 11.02
C VAL A 71 -12.27 8.78 10.05
N GLU A 72 -13.27 9.45 9.49
CA GLU A 72 -13.07 10.57 8.54
C GLU A 72 -12.27 11.71 9.17
N ARG A 73 -12.63 12.14 10.40
CA ARG A 73 -11.88 13.16 11.14
C ARG A 73 -10.42 12.76 11.36
N ARG A 74 -10.15 11.50 11.70
CA ARG A 74 -8.80 10.96 11.90
C ARG A 74 -7.99 10.95 10.60
N ILE A 75 -8.59 10.56 9.47
CA ILE A 75 -7.95 10.57 8.15
C ILE A 75 -7.61 12.01 7.76
N ALA A 76 -8.56 12.94 7.85
CA ALA A 76 -8.35 14.35 7.53
C ALA A 76 -7.22 14.97 8.37
N ALA A 77 -7.16 14.64 9.66
CA ALA A 77 -6.09 15.09 10.55
C ALA A 77 -4.71 14.54 10.14
N ARG A 78 -4.61 13.26 9.74
CA ARG A 78 -3.35 12.68 9.23
C ARG A 78 -2.91 13.34 7.94
N MET A 79 -3.83 13.56 7.00
CA MET A 79 -3.52 14.22 5.72
C MET A 79 -3.03 15.65 5.91
N ARG A 80 -3.58 16.39 6.87
CA ARG A 80 -3.06 17.73 7.21
C ARG A 80 -1.63 17.69 7.76
N ARG A 81 -1.31 16.70 8.59
CA ARG A 81 0.05 16.51 9.16
C ARG A 81 1.07 16.08 8.12
N ALA A 82 0.68 15.34 7.09
CA ALA A 82 1.58 14.91 6.01
C ALA A 82 1.88 16.04 5.01
N ARG A 83 1.12 17.14 5.05
CA ARG A 83 1.21 18.27 4.12
C ARG A 83 1.86 19.53 4.72
N GLY A 84 2.19 19.52 6.02
CA GLY A 84 2.84 20.64 6.72
C GLY A 84 4.18 20.20 7.27
#